data_AF-Q4DU93-F1
#
_entry.id   AF-Q4DU93-F1
#
_cell.length_a   1.000
_cell.length_b   1.000
_cell.length_c   1.000
_cell.angle_alpha   90.00
_cell.angle_beta   90.00
_cell.angle_gamma   90.00
#
_symmetry.space_group_name_H-M   'P 1'
#
loop_
_entity.id
_entity.type
_entity.pdbx_description
1 polymer ?
#
loop_
_entity_poly.entity_id
_entity_poly.type
_entity_poly.pdbx_seq_one_letter_code
_entity_poly.pdbx_strand_id
1 'polypeptide(L)'
;MAIRWFATRCVSRLTARNSPIQGEMQQKRCVMMFSAPRWGSFKYRHTRTIPDDAVNPLTTPTKIDAGTLHIVSVPIGNLKDFSIRALDVLKQVDYIVTTDRPATKTLLELVHIEAQGRLIHYSRSNRTASKDKLVELLRGGRSMALVCTSGTPCVGDVGSELVREMQSEGVRVSAVPGPCALTCALAVSGVTFSPYESDKSSSTAMQAESPSLSSLRSLRDGSFFFGNMLPESHGARLRILRNTVRQANHPCLFYEIPRRLLLVLQDIALVLPRRRVVVAHELTKMNESLHADTAVKLLAFYSRQEANMMLKKGQLVLIIDGPDADETQEYLQREAEKRRRLRREVTELVGERCDAKDSCDRIAQPKVRSRRELIRRKRRKRLIAKIEKEQERIRMIMKINQTDASRV
;
A
#
# COMPACT_ATOMS: atom_id res chain seq x y z
N MET A 1 45.01 -21.87 53.88
CA MET A 1 45.07 -20.82 54.92
C MET A 1 44.71 -19.48 54.28
N ALA A 2 43.57 -18.91 54.68
CA ALA A 2 43.07 -17.65 54.15
C ALA A 2 43.87 -16.47 54.70
N ILE A 3 44.63 -15.77 53.84
CA ILE A 3 45.16 -14.43 54.11
C ILE A 3 45.22 -13.68 52.79
N ARG A 4 44.42 -12.61 52.67
CA ARG A 4 44.71 -11.32 51.99
C ARG A 4 43.40 -10.65 51.59
N TRP A 5 42.77 -9.94 52.53
CA TRP A 5 41.84 -8.85 52.24
C TRP A 5 41.75 -7.96 53.48
N PHE A 6 42.54 -6.89 53.53
CA PHE A 6 42.31 -5.72 54.38
C PHE A 6 43.27 -4.60 53.93
N ALA A 7 42.74 -3.66 53.15
CA ALA A 7 43.40 -2.38 52.89
C ALA A 7 42.35 -1.28 52.99
N THR A 8 42.21 -0.82 54.22
CA THR A 8 41.50 0.36 54.69
C THR A 8 42.10 1.62 54.05
N ARG A 9 41.28 2.51 53.48
CA ARG A 9 41.68 3.90 53.22
C ARG A 9 40.57 4.86 53.69
N CYS A 10 40.98 5.76 54.59
CA CYS A 10 40.31 6.85 55.30
C CYS A 10 39.16 7.55 54.55
N VAL A 11 38.01 7.86 55.15
CA VAL A 11 37.68 8.80 56.26
C VAL A 11 37.98 10.28 55.98
N SER A 12 36.92 11.07 55.73
CA SER A 12 36.56 12.33 56.43
C SER A 12 35.35 12.97 55.69
N ARG A 13 34.15 12.98 56.28
CA ARG A 13 33.54 13.99 57.19
C ARG A 13 33.07 15.27 56.48
N LEU A 14 31.74 15.45 56.42
CA LEU A 14 30.92 16.67 56.61
C LEU A 14 29.47 16.33 56.16
N THR A 15 28.61 15.71 56.98
CA THR A 15 27.64 16.28 57.94
C THR A 15 26.61 17.30 57.41
N ALA A 16 25.35 17.06 57.85
CA ALA A 16 24.15 17.91 57.91
C ALA A 16 23.21 17.82 56.69
N ARG A 17 22.12 17.04 56.73
CA ARG A 17 20.85 17.12 57.50
C ARG A 17 19.71 17.82 56.73
N ASN A 18 18.71 16.99 56.43
CA ASN A 18 17.26 17.22 56.38
C ASN A 18 16.67 18.24 55.39
N SER A 19 16.07 17.63 54.37
CA SER A 19 14.86 18.01 53.63
C SER A 19 13.74 18.65 54.45
N PRO A 20 13.00 19.59 53.84
CA PRO A 20 11.55 19.66 53.93
C PRO A 20 10.90 19.23 52.61
N ILE A 21 9.87 18.43 52.75
CA ILE A 21 8.97 17.93 51.72
C ILE A 21 7.82 18.93 51.59
N GLN A 22 7.72 19.62 50.46
CA GLN A 22 6.48 20.16 49.86
C GLN A 22 6.77 20.20 48.33
N GLY A 23 6.15 19.43 47.46
CA GLY A 23 4.73 19.11 47.39
C GLY A 23 4.03 19.85 46.25
N GLU A 24 4.70 20.20 45.15
CA GLU A 24 4.03 20.72 43.94
C GLU A 24 4.00 19.68 42.81
N MET A 25 2.79 19.17 42.62
CA MET A 25 2.37 18.15 41.68
C MET A 25 2.36 18.74 40.25
N GLN A 26 3.53 18.93 39.63
CA GLN A 26 3.57 19.25 38.20
C GLN A 26 3.26 18.00 37.38
N GLN A 27 2.06 17.98 36.79
CA GLN A 27 1.66 17.06 35.72
C GLN A 27 2.66 17.14 34.56
N LYS A 28 3.72 16.33 34.62
CA LYS A 28 4.56 16.04 33.47
C LYS A 28 3.71 15.27 32.47
N ARG A 29 3.22 15.97 31.45
CA ARG A 29 2.69 15.38 30.22
C ARG A 29 3.76 14.44 29.67
N CYS A 30 3.62 13.15 29.97
CA CYS A 30 4.41 12.10 29.40
C CYS A 30 3.98 11.98 27.93
N VAL A 31 4.58 12.80 27.07
CA VAL A 31 4.51 12.60 25.63
C VAL A 31 5.32 11.34 25.38
N MET A 32 4.64 10.19 25.38
CA MET A 32 5.21 8.95 24.87
C MET A 32 5.61 9.21 23.42
N MET A 33 6.89 9.51 23.20
CA MET A 33 7.49 9.40 21.88
C MET A 33 7.46 7.93 21.52
N PHE A 34 6.42 7.50 20.80
CA PHE A 34 6.45 6.29 20.01
C PHE A 34 7.59 6.46 19.01
N SER A 35 8.78 5.94 19.33
CA SER A 35 9.82 5.78 18.34
C SER A 35 9.28 4.81 17.30
N ALA A 36 8.88 5.32 16.13
CA ALA A 36 8.58 4.46 15.00
C ALA A 36 9.79 3.53 14.79
N PRO A 37 9.59 2.20 14.68
CA PRO A 37 10.70 1.27 14.57
C PRO A 37 11.58 1.68 13.38
N ARG A 38 12.86 1.95 13.66
CA ARG A 38 13.85 2.28 12.64
C ARG A 38 13.80 1.19 11.59
N TRP A 39 13.44 1.54 10.36
CA TRP A 39 13.49 0.61 9.24
C TRP A 39 14.94 0.11 9.15
N GLY A 40 15.17 -1.18 9.37
CA GLY A 40 16.50 -1.77 9.22
C GLY A 40 17.00 -1.49 7.81
N SER A 41 18.26 -1.08 7.66
CA SER A 41 18.87 -0.91 6.34
C SER A 41 18.98 -2.28 5.67
N PHE A 42 18.19 -2.52 4.63
CA PHE A 42 18.19 -3.74 3.85
C PHE A 42 19.40 -3.79 2.92
N LYS A 43 20.25 -4.83 3.04
CA LYS A 43 21.36 -5.09 2.10
C LYS A 43 20.91 -6.14 1.09
N TYR A 44 20.64 -5.72 -0.15
CA TYR A 44 20.49 -6.64 -1.27
C TYR A 44 21.87 -7.09 -1.78
N ARG A 45 22.03 -8.36 -2.16
CA ARG A 45 23.27 -8.84 -2.80
C ARG A 45 23.29 -8.33 -4.24
N HIS A 46 24.32 -7.57 -4.63
CA HIS A 46 24.42 -6.93 -5.94
C HIS A 46 24.47 -7.94 -7.12
N THR A 47 24.89 -9.18 -6.85
CA THR A 47 24.96 -10.28 -7.82
C THR A 47 24.36 -11.54 -7.19
N ARG A 48 23.31 -12.09 -7.81
CA ARG A 48 22.67 -13.33 -7.34
C ARG A 48 23.32 -14.59 -7.91
N THR A 49 24.03 -14.48 -9.03
CA THR A 49 24.69 -15.60 -9.69
C THR A 49 26.12 -15.79 -9.17
N ILE A 50 26.42 -17.00 -8.72
CA ILE A 50 27.78 -17.48 -8.43
C ILE A 50 28.31 -18.13 -9.71
N PRO A 51 29.63 -18.20 -9.96
CA PRO A 51 30.18 -18.91 -11.13
C PRO A 51 29.61 -20.32 -11.33
N ASP A 52 29.31 -21.03 -10.24
CA ASP A 52 28.69 -22.38 -10.29
C ASP A 52 27.29 -22.38 -10.94
N ASP A 53 26.52 -21.29 -10.83
CA ASP A 53 25.20 -21.17 -11.46
C ASP A 53 25.29 -21.08 -13.00
N ALA A 54 26.48 -20.79 -13.55
CA ALA A 54 26.70 -20.68 -14.99
C ALA A 54 26.71 -22.03 -15.71
N VAL A 55 26.89 -23.15 -14.98
CA VAL A 55 27.12 -24.47 -15.60
C VAL A 55 25.84 -25.07 -16.19
N ASN A 56 24.67 -24.83 -15.56
CA ASN A 56 23.32 -24.95 -16.15
C ASN A 56 22.29 -24.61 -15.05
N PRO A 57 21.60 -23.46 -15.12
CA PRO A 57 20.72 -23.00 -14.05
C PRO A 57 19.42 -23.82 -13.89
N LEU A 58 19.11 -24.72 -14.83
CA LEU A 58 17.90 -25.55 -14.78
C LEU A 58 18.14 -26.94 -14.17
N THR A 59 19.39 -27.44 -14.19
CA THR A 59 19.74 -28.76 -13.63
C THR A 59 20.41 -28.66 -12.26
N THR A 60 21.04 -27.52 -11.98
CA THR A 60 21.69 -27.28 -10.67
C THR A 60 20.63 -26.82 -9.68
N PRO A 61 20.45 -27.51 -8.54
CA PRO A 61 19.50 -27.07 -7.53
C PRO A 61 19.79 -25.64 -7.07
N THR A 62 18.75 -24.85 -6.85
CA THR A 62 18.91 -23.49 -6.33
C THR A 62 19.68 -23.51 -5.01
N LYS A 63 20.78 -22.75 -4.92
CA LYS A 63 21.54 -22.58 -3.68
C LYS A 63 20.70 -21.85 -2.63
N ILE A 64 20.47 -22.51 -1.49
CA ILE A 64 19.76 -21.93 -0.35
C ILE A 64 20.76 -21.26 0.59
N ASP A 65 20.47 -20.02 0.93
CA ASP A 65 21.33 -19.24 1.80
C ASP A 65 20.96 -19.51 3.28
N ALA A 66 21.96 -19.85 4.09
CA ALA A 66 21.79 -20.06 5.52
C ALA A 66 21.21 -18.82 6.24
N GLY A 67 20.47 -19.04 7.33
CA GLY A 67 19.90 -17.98 8.16
C GLY A 67 18.96 -17.01 7.43
N THR A 68 18.34 -17.46 6.33
CA THR A 68 17.47 -16.64 5.49
C THR A 68 16.02 -17.12 5.55
N LEU A 69 15.10 -16.16 5.60
CA LEU A 69 13.67 -16.39 5.34
C LEU A 69 13.36 -16.16 3.86
N HIS A 70 13.04 -17.23 3.14
CA HIS A 70 12.63 -17.22 1.74
C HIS A 70 11.11 -17.05 1.63
N ILE A 71 10.64 -15.99 0.98
CA ILE A 71 9.23 -15.72 0.70
C ILE A 71 8.88 -16.46 -0.60
N VAL A 72 8.22 -17.60 -0.49
CA VAL A 72 8.00 -18.51 -1.62
C VAL A 72 6.57 -18.41 -2.11
N SER A 73 6.42 -17.93 -3.36
CA SER A 73 5.16 -18.00 -4.07
C SER A 73 4.83 -19.45 -4.43
N VAL A 74 3.62 -19.87 -4.10
CA VAL A 74 3.09 -21.20 -4.44
C VAL A 74 1.93 -21.09 -5.43
N PRO A 75 1.52 -22.17 -6.11
CA PRO A 75 0.34 -22.16 -6.96
C PRO A 75 -0.94 -21.83 -6.21
N ILE A 76 -1.87 -21.17 -6.91
CA ILE A 76 -3.20 -20.83 -6.41
C ILE A 76 -4.23 -21.90 -6.82
N GLY A 77 -4.02 -22.53 -7.98
CA GLY A 77 -4.88 -23.57 -8.51
C GLY A 77 -4.14 -24.64 -9.32
N ASN A 78 -3.42 -24.21 -10.35
CA ASN A 78 -2.71 -25.12 -11.23
C ASN A 78 -1.35 -25.51 -10.66
N LEU A 79 -1.17 -26.77 -10.28
CA LEU A 79 0.10 -27.28 -9.73
C LEU A 79 1.31 -27.05 -10.64
N LYS A 80 1.11 -26.96 -11.97
CA LYS A 80 2.18 -26.66 -12.93
C LYS A 80 2.73 -25.24 -12.81
N ASP A 81 2.05 -24.36 -12.08
CA ASP A 81 2.52 -23.00 -11.86
C ASP A 81 3.62 -22.91 -10.78
N PHE A 82 3.99 -24.05 -10.16
CA PHE A 82 5.16 -24.10 -9.30
C PHE A 82 6.40 -23.76 -10.12
N SER A 83 7.13 -22.71 -9.72
CA SER A 83 8.44 -22.47 -10.32
C SER A 83 9.42 -23.56 -9.89
N ILE A 84 10.35 -23.94 -10.78
CA ILE A 84 11.42 -24.90 -10.48
C ILE A 84 12.16 -24.49 -9.20
N ARG A 85 12.47 -23.19 -9.07
CA ARG A 85 13.10 -22.62 -7.88
C ARG A 85 12.25 -22.77 -6.61
N ALA A 86 10.93 -22.59 -6.69
CA ALA A 86 10.07 -22.77 -5.51
C ALA A 86 10.11 -24.22 -5.01
N LEU A 87 10.09 -25.19 -5.93
CA LEU A 87 10.24 -26.62 -5.58
C LEU A 87 11.60 -26.91 -4.95
N ASP A 88 12.69 -26.41 -5.55
CA ASP A 88 14.05 -26.58 -5.02
C ASP A 88 14.19 -26.01 -3.61
N VAL A 89 13.67 -24.79 -3.39
CA VAL A 89 13.72 -24.11 -2.10
C VAL A 89 12.94 -24.90 -1.07
N LEU A 90 11.70 -25.30 -1.36
CA LEU A 90 10.86 -26.04 -0.41
C LEU A 90 11.40 -27.44 -0.08
N LYS A 91 12.11 -28.08 -1.01
CA LYS A 91 12.79 -29.35 -0.75
C LYS A 91 13.96 -29.20 0.23
N GLN A 92 14.73 -28.12 0.10
CA GLN A 92 16.01 -27.93 0.77
C GLN A 92 15.94 -27.17 2.11
N VAL A 93 14.92 -26.32 2.32
CA VAL A 93 14.82 -25.55 3.58
C VAL A 93 14.60 -26.45 4.80
N ASP A 94 15.14 -26.04 5.95
CA ASP A 94 14.96 -26.75 7.22
C ASP A 94 13.51 -26.68 7.72
N TYR A 95 12.88 -25.49 7.61
CA TYR A 95 11.51 -25.26 8.07
C TYR A 95 10.65 -24.52 7.05
N ILE A 96 9.36 -24.85 7.04
CA ILE A 96 8.34 -24.19 6.23
C ILE A 96 7.35 -23.52 7.17
N VAL A 97 7.37 -22.19 7.20
CA VAL A 97 6.44 -21.34 7.92
C VAL A 97 5.18 -21.14 7.07
N THR A 98 4.01 -21.35 7.66
CA THR A 98 2.74 -21.23 6.94
C THR A 98 1.63 -20.58 7.77
N THR A 99 0.76 -19.84 7.09
CA THR A 99 -0.48 -19.29 7.66
C THR A 99 -1.63 -20.29 7.70
N ASP A 100 -1.57 -21.36 6.91
CA ASP A 100 -2.62 -22.39 6.81
C ASP A 100 -1.97 -23.77 6.72
N ARG A 101 -1.87 -24.43 7.88
CA ARG A 101 -1.17 -25.72 8.00
C ARG A 101 -1.88 -26.84 7.23
N PRO A 102 -3.20 -27.05 7.34
CA PRO A 102 -3.91 -28.05 6.54
C PRO A 102 -3.70 -27.86 5.03
N ALA A 103 -3.93 -26.66 4.50
CA ALA A 103 -3.83 -26.43 3.06
C ALA A 103 -2.39 -26.59 2.55
N THR A 104 -1.41 -26.15 3.34
CA THR A 104 0.01 -26.31 2.99
C THR A 104 0.43 -27.78 3.01
N LYS A 105 -0.06 -28.57 3.97
CA LYS A 105 0.22 -30.01 4.03
C LYS A 105 -0.26 -30.71 2.75
N THR A 106 -1.50 -30.47 2.33
CA THR A 106 -2.04 -31.02 1.08
C THR A 106 -1.24 -30.58 -0.14
N LEU A 107 -0.86 -29.30 -0.21
CA LEU A 107 -0.04 -28.79 -1.30
C LEU A 107 1.32 -29.52 -1.38
N LEU A 108 2.02 -29.69 -0.25
CA LEU A 108 3.32 -30.35 -0.20
C LEU A 108 3.23 -31.84 -0.55
N GLU A 109 2.16 -32.53 -0.13
CA GLU A 109 1.88 -33.92 -0.50
C GLU A 109 1.71 -34.08 -2.01
N LEU A 110 0.97 -33.17 -2.67
CA LEU A 110 0.75 -33.17 -4.12
C LEU A 110 2.05 -33.02 -4.94
N VAL A 111 3.08 -32.40 -4.37
CA VAL A 111 4.39 -32.21 -5.02
C VAL A 111 5.50 -33.06 -4.42
N HIS A 112 5.14 -34.04 -3.58
CA HIS A 112 6.06 -34.99 -2.95
C HIS A 112 7.18 -34.32 -2.13
N ILE A 113 6.84 -33.29 -1.36
CA ILE A 113 7.75 -32.63 -0.41
C ILE A 113 7.35 -33.02 1.01
N GLU A 114 8.29 -33.54 1.79
CA GLU A 114 8.02 -34.02 3.15
C GLU A 114 7.59 -32.87 4.09
N ALA A 115 6.40 -32.94 4.66
CA ALA A 115 5.90 -31.91 5.58
C ALA A 115 6.23 -32.19 7.07
N GLN A 116 6.55 -33.45 7.40
CA GLN A 116 6.66 -33.91 8.78
C GLN A 116 7.85 -33.25 9.50
N GLY A 117 7.60 -32.73 10.71
CA GLY A 117 8.62 -32.05 11.51
C GLY A 117 9.06 -30.67 11.02
N ARG A 118 8.79 -30.30 9.75
CA ARG A 118 9.27 -29.05 9.13
C ARG A 118 8.26 -27.90 9.16
N LEU A 119 6.96 -28.18 9.32
CA LEU A 119 5.91 -27.16 9.30
C LEU A 119 5.79 -26.37 10.62
N ILE A 120 5.92 -25.05 10.54
CA ILE A 120 5.68 -24.10 11.64
C ILE A 120 4.47 -23.22 11.28
N HIS A 121 3.46 -23.18 12.14
CA HIS A 121 2.27 -22.35 11.91
C HIS A 121 2.47 -20.93 12.46
N TYR A 122 2.23 -19.93 11.62
CA TYR A 122 2.26 -18.51 11.99
C TYR A 122 0.86 -17.87 11.85
N SER A 123 0.41 -17.18 12.89
CA SER A 123 -0.83 -16.40 12.89
C SER A 123 -0.74 -15.24 13.88
N ARG A 124 -1.72 -14.32 13.83
CA ARG A 124 -1.74 -13.17 14.74
C ARG A 124 -1.82 -13.56 16.22
N SER A 125 -2.49 -14.66 16.55
CA SER A 125 -2.64 -15.12 17.93
C SER A 125 -1.34 -15.67 18.52
N ASN A 126 -0.47 -16.24 17.69
CA ASN A 126 0.80 -16.83 18.12
C ASN A 126 2.03 -15.99 17.72
N ARG A 127 1.82 -14.77 17.20
CA ARG A 127 2.85 -13.93 16.59
C ARG A 127 4.11 -13.81 17.43
N THR A 128 3.99 -13.40 18.69
CA THR A 128 5.16 -13.18 19.58
C THR A 128 5.96 -14.46 19.80
N ALA A 129 5.30 -15.55 20.17
CA ALA A 129 5.96 -16.83 20.44
C ALA A 129 6.60 -17.44 19.18
N SER A 130 5.92 -17.34 18.04
CA SER A 130 6.45 -17.77 16.75
C SER A 130 7.66 -16.93 16.35
N LYS A 131 7.60 -15.59 16.51
CA LYS A 131 8.70 -14.69 16.16
C LYS A 131 9.99 -15.09 16.87
N ASP A 132 9.98 -15.19 18.20
CA ASP A 132 11.19 -15.44 19.00
C ASP A 132 11.84 -16.78 18.60
N LYS A 133 11.03 -17.83 18.45
CA LYS A 133 11.48 -19.14 17.98
C LYS A 133 12.08 -19.10 16.57
N LEU A 134 11.44 -18.39 15.64
CA LEU A 134 11.92 -18.30 14.26
C LEU A 134 13.25 -17.55 14.18
N VAL A 135 13.37 -16.43 14.92
CA VAL A 135 14.61 -15.63 14.98
C VAL A 135 15.76 -16.46 15.54
N GLU A 136 15.54 -17.20 16.62
CA GLU A 136 16.54 -18.08 17.22
C GLU A 136 17.07 -19.10 16.20
N LEU A 137 16.17 -19.82 15.52
CA LEU A 137 16.53 -20.81 14.51
C LEU A 137 17.28 -20.19 13.32
N LEU A 138 16.81 -19.04 12.81
CA LEU A 138 17.45 -18.32 11.71
C LEU A 138 18.84 -17.81 12.07
N ARG A 139 19.03 -17.28 13.29
CA ARG A 139 20.36 -16.89 13.80
C ARG A 139 21.29 -18.08 13.99
N GLY A 140 20.73 -19.26 14.30
CA GLY A 140 21.45 -20.54 14.30
C GLY A 140 21.84 -21.06 12.91
N GLY A 141 21.59 -20.29 11.84
CA GLY A 141 21.95 -20.65 10.46
C GLY A 141 20.90 -21.48 9.73
N ARG A 142 19.77 -21.81 10.36
CA ARG A 142 18.69 -22.58 9.69
C ARG A 142 18.06 -21.76 8.57
N SER A 143 17.69 -22.44 7.51
CA SER A 143 17.01 -21.89 6.36
C SER A 143 15.49 -22.09 6.49
N MET A 144 14.70 -21.10 6.08
CA MET A 144 13.24 -21.17 6.20
C MET A 144 12.54 -20.68 4.95
N ALA A 145 11.40 -21.26 4.62
CA ALA A 145 10.47 -20.73 3.62
C ALA A 145 9.17 -20.25 4.29
N LEU A 146 8.67 -19.06 3.95
CA LEU A 146 7.31 -18.63 4.24
C LEU A 146 6.43 -18.88 3.01
N VAL A 147 5.32 -19.60 3.21
CA VAL A 147 4.32 -19.87 2.19
C VAL A 147 2.92 -19.46 2.65
N CYS A 148 2.08 -19.10 1.68
CA CYS A 148 0.64 -18.94 1.85
C CYS A 148 -0.05 -19.56 0.64
N THR A 149 -1.09 -20.38 0.83
CA THR A 149 -1.80 -21.09 -0.25
C THR A 149 -2.64 -20.17 -1.16
N SER A 150 -2.46 -18.85 -1.06
CA SER A 150 -3.11 -17.83 -1.91
C SER A 150 -2.16 -17.23 -2.95
N GLY A 151 -1.03 -17.87 -3.24
CA GLY A 151 -0.08 -17.42 -4.25
C GLY A 151 1.19 -16.86 -3.65
N THR A 152 1.47 -15.61 -3.96
CA THR A 152 2.60 -14.86 -3.40
C THR A 152 2.23 -14.33 -2.01
N PRO A 153 2.90 -14.80 -0.93
CA PRO A 153 2.60 -14.31 0.42
C PRO A 153 3.06 -12.86 0.62
N CYS A 154 2.60 -12.26 1.71
CA CYS A 154 2.87 -10.88 2.13
C CYS A 154 2.17 -9.78 1.32
N VAL A 155 1.27 -10.12 0.39
CA VAL A 155 0.49 -9.14 -0.40
C VAL A 155 -0.91 -9.02 0.19
N GLY A 156 -1.09 -8.08 1.12
CA GLY A 156 -2.38 -7.87 1.79
C GLY A 156 -2.72 -8.89 2.88
N ASP A 157 -1.77 -9.76 3.25
CA ASP A 157 -1.91 -10.79 4.28
C ASP A 157 -0.95 -10.56 5.49
N VAL A 158 -1.11 -11.42 6.50
CA VAL A 158 -0.39 -11.38 7.79
C VAL A 158 1.11 -11.69 7.68
N GLY A 159 1.58 -12.29 6.57
CA GLY A 159 3.00 -12.59 6.35
C GLY A 159 3.87 -11.34 6.31
N SER A 160 3.31 -10.21 5.86
CA SER A 160 4.01 -8.92 5.85
C SER A 160 4.42 -8.45 7.25
N GLU A 161 3.65 -8.80 8.28
CA GLU A 161 3.98 -8.51 9.69
C GLU A 161 5.21 -9.31 10.12
N LEU A 162 5.27 -10.62 9.79
CA LEU A 162 6.43 -11.47 10.07
C LEU A 162 7.69 -10.98 9.36
N VAL A 163 7.59 -10.63 8.07
CA VAL A 163 8.73 -10.11 7.30
C VAL A 163 9.31 -8.86 7.96
N ARG A 164 8.45 -7.94 8.40
CA ARG A 164 8.89 -6.71 9.10
C ARG A 164 9.60 -7.03 10.41
N GLU A 165 9.10 -7.98 11.18
CA GLU A 165 9.73 -8.42 12.42
C GLU A 165 11.11 -9.05 12.16
N MET A 166 11.21 -9.96 11.19
CA MET A 166 12.49 -10.57 10.79
C MET A 166 13.51 -9.51 10.37
N GLN A 167 13.11 -8.54 9.54
CA GLN A 167 13.98 -7.45 9.12
C GLN A 167 14.45 -6.59 10.30
N SER A 168 13.59 -6.35 11.29
CA SER A 168 13.97 -5.60 12.50
C SER A 168 14.99 -6.33 13.37
N GLU A 169 15.00 -7.66 13.30
CA GLU A 169 15.94 -8.54 14.01
C GLU A 169 17.25 -8.78 13.23
N GLY A 170 17.40 -8.14 12.06
CA GLY A 170 18.56 -8.29 11.18
C GLY A 170 18.55 -9.57 10.34
N VAL A 171 17.44 -10.32 10.33
CA VAL A 171 17.29 -11.53 9.52
C VAL A 171 17.18 -11.15 8.05
N ARG A 172 17.89 -11.89 7.20
CA ARG A 172 17.81 -11.70 5.75
C ARG A 172 16.52 -12.29 5.20
N VAL A 173 15.79 -11.49 4.43
CA VAL A 173 14.56 -11.92 3.74
C VAL A 173 14.81 -11.89 2.24
N SER A 174 14.40 -12.94 1.52
CA SER A 174 14.55 -13.03 0.06
C SER A 174 13.26 -13.49 -0.60
N ALA A 175 12.97 -13.01 -1.81
CA ALA A 175 11.79 -13.42 -2.56
C ALA A 175 12.11 -14.54 -3.58
N VAL A 176 11.24 -15.54 -3.62
CA VAL A 176 11.12 -16.57 -4.65
C VAL A 176 9.78 -16.33 -5.37
N PRO A 177 9.80 -15.66 -6.53
CA PRO A 177 8.62 -15.25 -7.27
C PRO A 177 7.89 -16.44 -7.87
N GLY A 178 6.63 -16.20 -8.22
CA GLY A 178 5.74 -17.19 -8.79
C GLY A 178 4.33 -16.61 -8.94
N PRO A 179 3.30 -17.48 -8.89
CA PRO A 179 1.93 -17.10 -9.22
C PRO A 179 1.34 -16.03 -8.30
N CYS A 180 0.53 -15.15 -8.89
CA CYS A 180 -0.17 -14.10 -8.17
C CYS A 180 -1.48 -13.76 -8.89
N ALA A 181 -2.62 -13.98 -8.20
CA ALA A 181 -3.94 -13.74 -8.78
C ALA A 181 -4.12 -12.28 -9.23
N LEU A 182 -3.51 -11.32 -8.52
CA LEU A 182 -3.58 -9.90 -8.87
C LEU A 182 -2.94 -9.63 -10.24
N THR A 183 -1.74 -10.16 -10.49
CA THR A 183 -1.04 -9.96 -11.76
C THR A 183 -1.66 -10.77 -12.89
N CYS A 184 -2.17 -11.97 -12.61
CA CYS A 184 -2.95 -12.75 -13.58
C CYS A 184 -4.19 -11.97 -14.01
N ALA A 185 -4.94 -11.38 -13.06
CA ALA A 185 -6.12 -10.58 -13.36
C ALA A 185 -5.78 -9.35 -14.22
N LEU A 186 -4.69 -8.64 -13.90
CA LEU A 186 -4.19 -7.54 -14.73
C LEU A 186 -3.86 -7.99 -16.15
N ALA A 187 -3.14 -9.11 -16.29
CA ALA A 187 -2.70 -9.63 -17.57
C ALA A 187 -3.88 -10.03 -18.48
N VAL A 188 -4.88 -10.74 -17.94
CA VAL A 188 -6.03 -11.22 -18.74
C VAL A 188 -7.12 -10.16 -18.94
N SER A 189 -7.16 -9.12 -18.11
CA SER A 189 -8.18 -8.06 -18.21
C SER A 189 -7.85 -6.98 -19.24
N GLY A 190 -6.58 -6.82 -19.61
CA GLY A 190 -6.15 -5.81 -20.59
C GLY A 190 -6.36 -4.35 -20.15
N VAL A 191 -6.46 -4.09 -18.84
CA VAL A 191 -6.71 -2.74 -18.30
C VAL A 191 -5.44 -1.87 -18.17
N THR A 192 -4.27 -2.49 -18.29
CA THR A 192 -2.97 -1.82 -18.15
C THR A 192 -2.19 -1.92 -19.47
N PHE A 193 -1.50 -0.84 -19.86
CA PHE A 193 -0.75 -0.74 -21.11
C PHE A 193 0.52 0.09 -20.92
N SER A 194 1.55 -0.16 -21.75
CA SER A 194 2.79 0.61 -21.75
C SER A 194 2.66 1.84 -22.66
N PRO A 195 3.00 3.06 -22.20
CA PRO A 195 3.03 4.24 -23.07
C PRO A 195 4.20 4.22 -24.07
N TYR A 196 5.27 3.47 -23.80
CA TYR A 196 6.50 3.54 -24.62
C TYR A 196 6.39 2.82 -25.97
N GLU A 197 5.32 2.04 -26.19
CA GLU A 197 5.13 1.29 -27.44
C GLU A 197 4.21 2.00 -28.45
N SER A 198 3.45 3.02 -28.04
CA SER A 198 2.47 3.66 -28.95
C SER A 198 3.09 4.61 -29.99
N ASP A 199 4.32 5.09 -29.79
CA ASP A 199 4.82 6.27 -30.52
C ASP A 199 5.85 5.96 -31.63
N LYS A 200 6.05 4.69 -32.02
CA LYS A 200 6.94 4.37 -33.15
C LYS A 200 6.28 4.22 -34.52
N SER A 201 4.95 4.32 -34.63
CA SER A 201 4.24 4.15 -35.92
C SER A 201 3.44 5.36 -36.41
N SER A 202 3.59 6.54 -35.80
CA SER A 202 2.90 7.76 -36.28
C SER A 202 3.83 8.97 -36.37
N SER A 203 4.96 8.83 -37.08
CA SER A 203 5.82 9.95 -37.48
C SER A 203 5.23 10.82 -38.63
N THR A 204 3.91 10.81 -38.84
CA THR A 204 3.26 11.61 -39.90
C THR A 204 1.87 12.07 -39.49
N ALA A 205 1.76 12.86 -38.43
CA ALA A 205 0.56 13.65 -38.15
C ALA A 205 0.93 14.99 -37.47
N MET A 206 1.41 15.93 -38.29
CA MET A 206 1.30 17.35 -37.96
C MET A 206 -0.19 17.71 -37.94
N GLN A 207 -0.85 17.71 -36.78
CA GLN A 207 -2.15 18.36 -36.61
C GLN A 207 -2.49 18.61 -35.13
N ALA A 208 -2.45 19.90 -34.77
CA ALA A 208 -3.15 20.55 -33.66
C ALA A 208 -3.52 19.67 -32.44
N GLU A 209 -2.57 19.49 -31.52
CA GLU A 209 -2.81 18.80 -30.25
C GLU A 209 -3.77 19.60 -29.37
N SER A 210 -5.05 19.23 -29.43
CA SER A 210 -5.92 19.29 -28.24
C SER A 210 -5.16 18.62 -27.10
N PRO A 211 -5.14 19.14 -25.85
CA PRO A 211 -4.36 18.53 -24.77
C PRO A 211 -4.81 17.09 -24.64
N SER A 212 -3.97 16.18 -25.11
CA SER A 212 -4.27 14.77 -25.17
C SER A 212 -4.57 14.30 -23.75
N LEU A 213 -5.57 13.42 -23.60
CA LEU A 213 -6.00 12.82 -22.34
C LEU A 213 -4.83 12.32 -21.46
N SER A 214 -3.69 11.99 -22.08
CA SER A 214 -2.43 11.59 -21.44
C SER A 214 -1.82 12.65 -20.51
N SER A 215 -1.92 13.94 -20.84
CA SER A 215 -1.30 15.04 -20.06
C SER A 215 -1.96 15.28 -18.69
N LEU A 216 -3.12 14.68 -18.42
CA LEU A 216 -3.93 14.92 -17.23
C LEU A 216 -3.99 13.72 -16.26
N ARG A 217 -3.38 12.59 -16.63
CA ARG A 217 -3.19 11.47 -15.70
C ARG A 217 -2.02 11.82 -14.78
N SER A 218 -2.29 12.01 -13.49
CA SER A 218 -1.25 12.32 -12.48
C SER A 218 -0.17 11.25 -12.40
N LEU A 219 -0.53 10.02 -12.72
CA LEU A 219 0.33 8.86 -12.83
C LEU A 219 0.48 8.50 -14.31
N ARG A 220 1.65 7.99 -14.70
CA ARG A 220 1.90 7.54 -16.08
C ARG A 220 0.91 6.45 -16.49
N ASP A 221 0.66 6.34 -17.79
CA ASP A 221 -0.11 5.24 -18.35
C ASP A 221 0.46 3.88 -17.97
N GLY A 222 -0.43 2.90 -17.74
CA GLY A 222 -0.11 1.60 -17.16
C GLY A 222 -0.07 1.56 -15.62
N SER A 223 -0.29 2.70 -14.95
CA SER A 223 -0.44 2.70 -13.50
C SER A 223 -1.72 2.00 -13.06
N PHE A 224 -1.72 1.41 -11.87
CA PHE A 224 -2.91 0.85 -11.24
C PHE A 224 -2.82 1.06 -9.72
N PHE A 225 -3.97 0.97 -9.05
CA PHE A 225 -4.05 1.01 -7.59
C PHE A 225 -4.56 -0.33 -7.08
N PHE A 226 -3.87 -0.91 -6.10
CA PHE A 226 -4.34 -2.10 -5.41
C PHE A 226 -4.78 -1.72 -3.99
N GLY A 227 -6.07 -1.93 -3.70
CA GLY A 227 -6.71 -1.56 -2.43
C GLY A 227 -6.97 -2.72 -1.47
N ASN A 228 -6.35 -3.88 -1.68
CA ASN A 228 -6.66 -5.12 -0.96
C ASN A 228 -8.16 -5.44 -0.99
N MET A 229 -8.87 -5.48 0.13
CA MET A 229 -10.30 -5.76 0.16
C MET A 229 -11.14 -4.50 0.38
N LEU A 230 -12.30 -4.44 -0.25
CA LEU A 230 -13.28 -3.39 0.06
C LEU A 230 -13.86 -3.58 1.47
N PRO A 231 -14.15 -2.49 2.21
CA PRO A 231 -14.76 -2.58 3.52
C PRO A 231 -16.09 -3.35 3.52
N GLU A 232 -16.34 -4.11 4.58
CA GLU A 232 -17.60 -4.86 4.76
C GLU A 232 -18.79 -3.91 4.99
N SER A 233 -18.57 -2.86 5.78
CA SER A 233 -19.58 -1.84 6.04
C SER A 233 -19.92 -1.06 4.76
N HIS A 234 -21.21 -1.04 4.41
CA HIS A 234 -21.75 -0.31 3.26
C HIS A 234 -21.30 1.17 3.23
N GLY A 235 -21.43 1.90 4.35
CA GLY A 235 -21.03 3.31 4.41
C GLY A 235 -19.53 3.54 4.22
N ALA A 236 -18.69 2.65 4.74
CA ALA A 236 -17.24 2.71 4.53
C ALA A 236 -16.85 2.36 3.08
N ARG A 237 -17.52 1.37 2.49
CA ARG A 237 -17.31 0.98 1.08
C ARG A 237 -17.69 2.11 0.13
N LEU A 238 -18.85 2.73 0.30
CA LEU A 238 -19.25 3.91 -0.48
C LEU A 238 -18.25 5.06 -0.37
N ARG A 239 -17.66 5.28 0.82
CA ARG A 239 -16.65 6.31 1.02
C ARG A 239 -15.39 6.03 0.20
N ILE A 240 -14.89 4.79 0.19
CA ILE A 240 -13.72 4.40 -0.61
C ILE A 240 -14.02 4.52 -2.11
N LEU A 241 -15.20 4.06 -2.55
CA LEU A 241 -15.61 4.17 -3.95
C LEU A 241 -15.67 5.65 -4.41
N ARG A 242 -16.19 6.55 -3.58
CA ARG A 242 -16.32 7.99 -3.91
C ARG A 242 -15.01 8.77 -3.81
N ASN A 243 -14.21 8.50 -2.79
CA ASN A 243 -13.07 9.35 -2.45
C ASN A 243 -11.75 8.84 -3.04
N THR A 244 -11.65 7.53 -3.29
CA THR A 244 -10.44 6.90 -3.82
C THR A 244 -10.67 6.45 -5.25
N VAL A 245 -11.65 5.56 -5.49
CA VAL A 245 -11.84 4.94 -6.81
C VAL A 245 -12.35 5.94 -7.85
N ARG A 246 -13.37 6.74 -7.52
CA ARG A 246 -13.91 7.77 -8.43
C ARG A 246 -12.87 8.82 -8.82
N GLN A 247 -11.96 9.14 -7.90
CA GLN A 247 -10.91 10.15 -8.12
C GLN A 247 -9.71 9.58 -8.87
N ALA A 248 -9.58 8.25 -8.97
CA ALA A 248 -8.50 7.60 -9.66
C ALA A 248 -8.72 7.65 -11.19
N ASN A 249 -7.68 8.07 -11.90
CA ASN A 249 -7.61 8.08 -13.37
C ASN A 249 -7.01 6.79 -13.96
N HIS A 250 -6.87 5.75 -13.14
CA HIS A 250 -6.27 4.47 -13.48
C HIS A 250 -7.08 3.32 -12.85
N PRO A 251 -6.93 2.08 -13.34
CA PRO A 251 -7.60 0.92 -12.78
C PRO A 251 -7.35 0.76 -11.27
N CYS A 252 -8.40 0.36 -10.55
CA CYS A 252 -8.37 0.06 -9.13
C CYS A 252 -8.74 -1.41 -8.90
N LEU A 253 -7.87 -2.16 -8.24
CA LEU A 253 -7.96 -3.59 -8.04
C LEU A 253 -8.21 -3.92 -6.57
N PHE A 254 -9.07 -4.92 -6.36
CA PHE A 254 -9.45 -5.39 -5.04
C PHE A 254 -9.57 -6.92 -5.06
N TYR A 255 -9.14 -7.58 -3.99
CA TYR A 255 -9.64 -8.90 -3.65
C TYR A 255 -11.06 -8.77 -3.09
N GLU A 256 -11.91 -9.75 -3.37
CA GLU A 256 -13.25 -9.78 -2.81
C GLU A 256 -13.75 -11.21 -2.59
N ILE A 257 -14.74 -11.36 -1.73
CA ILE A 257 -15.36 -12.64 -1.41
C ILE A 257 -16.57 -12.82 -2.33
N PRO A 258 -16.71 -13.95 -3.05
CA PRO A 258 -17.80 -14.15 -4.01
C PRO A 258 -19.21 -13.89 -3.45
N ARG A 259 -19.48 -14.30 -2.20
CA ARG A 259 -20.78 -14.07 -1.53
C ARG A 259 -21.12 -12.59 -1.32
N ARG A 260 -20.11 -11.72 -1.24
CA ARG A 260 -20.28 -10.26 -1.09
C ARG A 260 -20.43 -9.54 -2.42
N LEU A 261 -20.16 -10.21 -3.56
CA LEU A 261 -20.05 -9.57 -4.86
C LEU A 261 -21.31 -8.78 -5.24
N LEU A 262 -22.51 -9.33 -5.04
CA LEU A 262 -23.76 -8.63 -5.40
C LEU A 262 -23.92 -7.30 -4.65
N LEU A 263 -23.62 -7.28 -3.35
CA LEU A 263 -23.68 -6.07 -2.52
C LEU A 263 -22.61 -5.05 -2.96
N VAL A 264 -21.43 -5.52 -3.34
CA VAL A 264 -20.35 -4.67 -3.84
C VAL A 264 -20.71 -4.08 -5.21
N LEU A 265 -21.27 -4.88 -6.12
CA LEU A 265 -21.72 -4.43 -7.44
C LEU A 265 -22.85 -3.40 -7.34
N GLN A 266 -23.79 -3.58 -6.41
CA GLN A 266 -24.83 -2.58 -6.13
C GLN A 266 -24.21 -1.23 -5.73
N ASP A 267 -23.23 -1.25 -4.83
CA ASP A 267 -22.55 -0.02 -4.39
C ASP A 267 -21.72 0.63 -5.50
N ILE A 268 -21.09 -0.17 -6.36
CA ILE A 268 -20.37 0.33 -7.53
C ILE A 268 -21.36 0.93 -8.53
N ALA A 269 -22.48 0.27 -8.81
CA ALA A 269 -23.51 0.81 -9.70
C ALA A 269 -24.06 2.15 -9.22
N LEU A 270 -24.23 2.33 -7.90
CA LEU A 270 -24.68 3.57 -7.29
C LEU A 270 -23.67 4.72 -7.40
N VAL A 271 -22.35 4.44 -7.34
CA VAL A 271 -21.31 5.48 -7.30
C VAL A 271 -20.65 5.72 -8.66
N LEU A 272 -20.53 4.66 -9.46
CA LEU A 272 -19.72 4.56 -10.68
C LEU A 272 -20.50 3.82 -11.79
N PRO A 273 -21.68 4.30 -12.21
CA PRO A 273 -22.55 3.57 -13.14
C PRO A 273 -21.93 3.33 -14.53
N ARG A 274 -21.05 4.24 -14.99
CA ARG A 274 -20.40 4.18 -16.31
C ARG A 274 -19.08 3.39 -16.30
N ARG A 275 -18.49 3.15 -15.13
CA ARG A 275 -17.17 2.49 -15.05
C ARG A 275 -17.29 1.03 -15.46
N ARG A 276 -16.36 0.60 -16.31
CA ARG A 276 -16.18 -0.82 -16.62
C ARG A 276 -15.63 -1.53 -15.39
N VAL A 277 -16.21 -2.67 -15.07
CA VAL A 277 -15.82 -3.53 -13.96
C VAL A 277 -15.44 -4.89 -14.54
N VAL A 278 -14.30 -5.42 -14.12
CA VAL A 278 -13.85 -6.77 -14.47
C VAL A 278 -13.85 -7.63 -13.22
N VAL A 279 -14.46 -8.80 -13.32
CA VAL A 279 -14.62 -9.77 -12.26
C VAL A 279 -13.92 -11.04 -12.70
N ALA A 280 -12.79 -11.35 -12.06
CA ALA A 280 -12.00 -12.54 -12.33
C ALA A 280 -12.18 -13.57 -11.20
N HIS A 281 -12.82 -14.69 -11.51
CA HIS A 281 -13.07 -15.78 -10.59
C HIS A 281 -11.96 -16.82 -10.67
N GLU A 282 -11.50 -17.28 -9.50
CA GLU A 282 -10.74 -18.53 -9.35
C GLU A 282 -9.56 -18.66 -10.33
N LEU A 283 -8.86 -17.54 -10.62
CA LEU A 283 -7.78 -17.51 -11.60
C LEU A 283 -6.73 -18.60 -11.32
N THR A 284 -6.33 -19.32 -12.37
CA THR A 284 -5.47 -20.52 -12.39
C THR A 284 -6.10 -21.82 -11.88
N LYS A 285 -7.38 -21.84 -11.49
CA LYS A 285 -8.09 -23.08 -11.08
C LYS A 285 -8.95 -23.63 -12.24
N MET A 286 -9.48 -24.83 -12.05
CA MET A 286 -10.29 -25.53 -13.06
C MET A 286 -11.54 -24.77 -13.53
N ASN A 287 -12.14 -23.95 -12.65
CA ASN A 287 -13.37 -23.20 -12.93
C ASN A 287 -13.10 -21.70 -13.00
N GLU A 288 -11.97 -21.30 -13.60
CA GLU A 288 -11.67 -19.89 -13.79
C GLU A 288 -12.68 -19.21 -14.73
N SER A 289 -12.97 -17.94 -14.47
CA SER A 289 -13.82 -17.15 -15.36
C SER A 289 -13.46 -15.67 -15.31
N LEU A 290 -13.79 -14.96 -16.39
CA LEU A 290 -13.60 -13.52 -16.51
C LEU A 290 -14.88 -12.89 -17.07
N HIS A 291 -15.47 -11.97 -16.32
CA HIS A 291 -16.65 -11.22 -16.76
C HIS A 291 -16.34 -9.73 -16.69
N ALA A 292 -16.60 -8.99 -17.77
CA ALA A 292 -16.27 -7.58 -17.87
C ALA A 292 -17.45 -6.78 -18.43
N ASP A 293 -18.05 -5.92 -17.60
CA ASP A 293 -19.11 -5.00 -18.01
C ASP A 293 -19.31 -3.90 -16.96
N THR A 294 -20.29 -3.02 -17.15
CA THR A 294 -20.80 -2.12 -16.11
C THR A 294 -21.36 -2.90 -14.92
N ALA A 295 -21.29 -2.31 -13.73
CA ALA A 295 -21.77 -2.96 -12.51
C ALA A 295 -23.25 -3.38 -12.57
N VAL A 296 -24.10 -2.61 -13.26
CA VAL A 296 -25.53 -2.93 -13.45
C VAL A 296 -25.71 -4.21 -14.26
N LYS A 297 -24.98 -4.35 -15.37
CA LYS A 297 -25.09 -5.54 -16.22
C LYS A 297 -24.48 -6.77 -15.57
N LEU A 298 -23.38 -6.62 -14.84
CA LEU A 298 -22.82 -7.70 -14.02
C LEU A 298 -23.78 -8.15 -12.92
N LEU A 299 -24.48 -7.22 -12.27
CA LEU A 299 -25.50 -7.55 -11.27
C LEU A 299 -26.63 -8.39 -11.89
N ALA A 300 -27.11 -8.02 -13.08
CA ALA A 300 -28.11 -8.80 -13.82
C ALA A 300 -27.59 -10.18 -14.21
N PHE A 301 -26.32 -10.29 -14.63
CA PHE A 301 -25.67 -11.55 -14.97
C PHE A 301 -25.59 -12.50 -13.76
N TYR A 302 -25.01 -12.05 -12.64
CA TYR A 302 -24.84 -12.88 -11.44
C TYR A 302 -26.14 -13.18 -10.67
N SER A 303 -27.23 -12.47 -10.98
CA SER A 303 -28.56 -12.77 -10.44
C SER A 303 -29.19 -14.01 -11.08
N ARG A 304 -28.72 -14.44 -12.26
CA ARG A 304 -29.17 -15.69 -12.90
C ARG A 304 -28.73 -16.90 -12.08
N GLN A 305 -29.56 -17.94 -12.01
CA GLN A 305 -29.31 -19.11 -11.15
C GLN A 305 -27.95 -19.77 -11.40
N GLU A 306 -27.58 -19.99 -12.66
CA GLU A 306 -26.31 -20.61 -13.07
C GLU A 306 -25.10 -19.79 -12.61
N ALA A 307 -25.11 -18.48 -12.85
CA ALA A 307 -24.03 -17.59 -12.44
C ALA A 307 -23.95 -17.40 -10.92
N ASN A 308 -25.09 -17.47 -10.22
CA ASN A 308 -25.14 -17.39 -8.76
C ASN A 308 -24.40 -18.56 -8.09
N MET A 309 -24.31 -19.73 -8.74
CA MET A 309 -23.53 -20.86 -8.24
C MET A 309 -22.05 -20.51 -8.05
N MET A 310 -21.50 -19.61 -8.88
CA MET A 310 -20.12 -19.12 -8.78
C MET A 310 -19.91 -18.22 -7.56
N LEU A 311 -20.98 -17.67 -6.97
CA LEU A 311 -20.91 -16.82 -5.78
C LEU A 311 -20.88 -17.59 -4.46
N LYS A 312 -21.09 -18.92 -4.50
CA LYS A 312 -21.15 -19.76 -3.30
C LYS A 312 -19.79 -19.96 -2.62
N LYS A 313 -18.73 -20.07 -3.43
CA LYS A 313 -17.36 -20.37 -2.98
C LYS A 313 -16.32 -19.79 -3.95
N GLY A 314 -15.08 -19.68 -3.47
CA GLY A 314 -13.92 -19.33 -4.28
C GLY A 314 -13.29 -17.99 -3.93
N GLN A 315 -12.33 -17.58 -4.74
CA GLN A 315 -11.62 -16.31 -4.63
C GLN A 315 -11.91 -15.43 -5.84
N LEU A 316 -11.92 -14.12 -5.63
CA LEU A 316 -12.24 -13.15 -6.66
C LEU A 316 -11.22 -12.00 -6.67
N VAL A 317 -10.84 -11.58 -7.88
CA VAL A 317 -10.22 -10.28 -8.12
C VAL A 317 -11.22 -9.39 -8.86
N LEU A 318 -11.50 -8.24 -8.28
CA LEU A 318 -12.37 -7.20 -8.80
C LEU A 318 -11.51 -6.04 -9.30
N ILE A 319 -11.72 -5.62 -10.54
CA ILE A 319 -11.03 -4.49 -11.16
C ILE A 319 -12.09 -3.46 -11.55
N ILE A 320 -11.90 -2.22 -11.14
CA ILE A 320 -12.73 -1.08 -11.55
C ILE A 320 -11.86 -0.18 -12.40
N ASP A 321 -12.26 0.04 -13.65
CA ASP A 321 -11.45 0.77 -14.62
C ASP A 321 -11.38 2.28 -14.30
N GLY A 322 -10.44 2.95 -14.96
CA GLY A 322 -10.38 4.41 -15.02
C GLY A 322 -11.64 5.04 -15.65
N PRO A 323 -11.78 6.37 -15.59
CA PRO A 323 -12.89 7.07 -16.22
C PRO A 323 -12.83 6.87 -17.74
N ASP A 324 -14.00 6.80 -18.37
CA ASP A 324 -14.09 6.92 -19.82
C ASP A 324 -13.74 8.35 -20.26
N ALA A 325 -13.62 8.57 -21.57
CA ALA A 325 -13.27 9.87 -22.12
C ALA A 325 -14.29 10.95 -21.72
N ASP A 326 -15.57 10.61 -21.70
CA ASP A 326 -16.66 11.51 -21.33
C ASP A 326 -16.62 11.93 -19.86
N GLU A 327 -16.51 10.98 -18.94
CA GLU A 327 -16.40 11.22 -17.49
C GLU A 327 -15.14 12.04 -17.18
N THR A 328 -14.05 11.76 -17.90
CA THR A 328 -12.83 12.55 -17.79
C THR A 328 -13.07 13.98 -18.24
N GLN A 329 -13.70 14.20 -19.39
CA GLN A 329 -13.98 15.54 -19.91
C GLN A 329 -14.91 16.32 -18.98
N GLU A 330 -15.98 15.70 -18.47
CA GLU A 330 -16.87 16.33 -17.49
C GLU A 330 -16.13 16.72 -16.20
N TYR A 331 -15.23 15.86 -15.71
CA TYR A 331 -14.41 16.16 -14.55
C TYR A 331 -13.49 17.37 -14.80
N LEU A 332 -12.85 17.41 -15.96
CA LEU A 332 -11.98 18.51 -16.37
C LEU A 332 -12.73 19.83 -16.50
N GLN A 333 -13.93 19.82 -17.07
CA GLN A 333 -14.78 21.00 -17.16
C GLN A 333 -15.16 21.53 -15.77
N ARG A 334 -15.58 20.64 -14.87
CA ARG A 334 -15.90 20.98 -13.47
C ARG A 334 -14.71 21.57 -12.73
N GLU A 335 -13.53 20.98 -12.87
CA GLU A 335 -12.30 21.50 -12.25
C GLU A 335 -11.84 22.82 -12.88
N ALA A 336 -11.99 23.01 -14.19
CA ALA A 336 -11.69 24.26 -14.86
C ALA A 336 -12.60 25.41 -14.37
N GLU A 337 -13.90 25.15 -14.23
CA GLU A 337 -14.86 26.12 -13.69
C GLU A 337 -14.52 26.51 -12.24
N LYS A 338 -14.24 25.52 -11.40
CA LYS A 338 -13.80 25.72 -10.01
C LYS A 338 -12.53 26.56 -9.93
N ARG A 339 -11.54 26.29 -10.78
CA ARG A 339 -10.31 27.10 -10.87
C ARG A 339 -10.58 28.53 -11.34
N ARG A 340 -11.48 28.74 -12.31
CA ARG A 340 -11.88 30.10 -12.76
C ARG A 340 -12.56 30.88 -11.64
N ARG A 341 -13.44 30.24 -10.87
CA ARG A 341 -14.09 30.85 -9.70
C ARG A 341 -13.07 31.23 -8.63
N LEU A 342 -12.17 30.31 -8.28
CA LEU A 342 -11.11 30.57 -7.30
C LEU A 342 -10.17 31.71 -7.75
N ARG A 343 -9.81 31.77 -9.03
CA ARG A 343 -9.00 32.87 -9.58
C ARG A 343 -9.70 34.21 -9.42
N ARG A 344 -11.00 34.31 -9.75
CA ARG A 344 -11.78 35.55 -9.55
C ARG A 344 -11.82 35.97 -8.08
N GLU A 345 -12.15 35.03 -7.18
CA GLU A 345 -12.19 35.29 -5.74
C GLU A 345 -10.82 35.75 -5.20
N VAL A 346 -9.71 35.17 -5.68
CA VAL A 346 -8.35 35.58 -5.30
C VAL A 346 -8.01 36.96 -5.87
N THR A 347 -8.32 37.23 -7.15
CA THR A 347 -8.10 38.54 -7.77
C THR A 347 -8.88 39.64 -7.06
N GLU A 348 -10.14 39.41 -6.68
CA GLU A 348 -10.93 40.36 -5.87
C GLU A 348 -10.28 40.63 -4.51
N LEU A 349 -9.70 39.61 -3.86
CA LEU A 349 -9.05 39.76 -2.56
C LEU A 349 -7.67 40.43 -2.61
N VAL A 350 -6.98 40.34 -3.75
CA VAL A 350 -5.64 40.91 -4.01
C VAL A 350 -5.73 42.30 -4.62
N GLY A 351 -6.69 42.57 -5.50
CA GLY A 351 -6.92 43.86 -6.15
C GLY A 351 -7.21 44.99 -5.16
N GLU A 352 -7.75 44.68 -3.98
CA GLU A 352 -7.89 45.66 -2.87
C GLU A 352 -6.56 46.06 -2.19
N ARG A 353 -5.39 45.71 -2.72
CA ARG A 353 -4.07 46.02 -2.11
C ARG A 353 -3.16 46.95 -2.91
N CYS A 354 -3.60 47.52 -4.03
CA CYS A 354 -2.73 48.34 -4.89
C CYS A 354 -3.17 49.79 -5.11
N ASP A 355 -3.91 50.39 -4.17
CA ASP A 355 -4.08 51.86 -4.09
C ASP A 355 -3.66 52.34 -2.69
N ALA A 356 -2.36 52.27 -2.42
CA ALA A 356 -1.78 52.90 -1.23
C ALA A 356 -0.42 53.55 -1.54
N LYS A 357 -0.25 54.05 -2.78
CA LYS A 357 0.92 54.85 -3.15
C LYS A 357 0.63 56.25 -3.67
N ASP A 358 -0.62 56.69 -3.71
CA ASP A 358 -0.92 58.11 -3.90
C ASP A 358 -1.72 58.67 -2.73
N SER A 359 -1.26 59.84 -2.27
CA SER A 359 -1.84 60.70 -1.24
C SER A 359 -1.49 60.34 0.21
N CYS A 360 -0.24 60.69 0.58
CA CYS A 360 0.02 61.31 1.88
C CYS A 360 -0.92 62.52 2.09
N ASP A 361 -1.08 62.91 3.36
CA ASP A 361 -1.82 64.08 3.84
C ASP A 361 -3.35 63.93 3.94
N ARG A 362 -3.78 63.28 5.03
CA ARG A 362 -4.75 63.84 5.98
C ARG A 362 -4.78 63.02 7.27
N ILE A 363 -4.37 63.68 8.35
CA ILE A 363 -4.40 63.15 9.71
C ILE A 363 -5.85 62.87 10.13
N ALA A 364 -6.11 61.58 10.27
CA ALA A 364 -7.03 60.87 11.15
C ALA A 364 -8.14 61.64 11.90
N GLN A 365 -9.38 61.18 11.69
CA GLN A 365 -10.27 60.82 12.81
C GLN A 365 -10.72 59.36 12.63
N PRO A 366 -10.81 58.56 13.70
CA PRO A 366 -11.15 57.15 13.61
C PRO A 366 -12.63 57.02 13.23
N LYS A 367 -12.92 56.82 11.94
CA LYS A 367 -14.26 56.43 11.50
C LYS A 367 -14.68 55.19 12.29
N VAL A 368 -15.77 55.32 13.04
CA VAL A 368 -16.48 54.22 13.70
C VAL A 368 -16.80 53.20 12.60
N ARG A 369 -15.98 52.14 12.56
CA ARG A 369 -16.01 51.16 11.47
C ARG A 369 -17.31 50.37 11.54
N SER A 370 -18.02 50.28 10.42
CA SER A 370 -19.32 49.60 10.40
C SER A 370 -19.17 48.12 10.77
N ARG A 371 -20.15 47.55 11.48
CA ARG A 371 -20.23 46.12 11.82
C ARG A 371 -20.04 45.21 10.59
N ARG A 372 -20.51 45.65 9.41
CA ARG A 372 -20.35 44.94 8.13
C ARG A 372 -18.88 44.82 7.73
N GLU A 373 -18.09 45.86 7.92
CA GLU A 373 -16.66 45.90 7.58
C GLU A 373 -15.83 44.98 8.48
N LEU A 374 -16.16 44.93 9.78
CA LEU A 374 -15.52 44.01 10.73
C LEU A 374 -15.79 42.53 10.37
N ILE A 375 -17.04 42.20 9.98
CA ILE A 375 -17.42 40.84 9.55
C ILE A 375 -16.70 40.48 8.25
N ARG A 376 -16.65 41.40 7.27
CA ARG A 376 -15.90 41.20 6.02
C ARG A 376 -14.42 40.95 6.28
N ARG A 377 -13.79 41.71 7.19
CA ARG A 377 -12.39 41.50 7.57
C ARG A 377 -12.13 40.18 8.30
N LYS A 378 -13.02 39.77 9.21
CA LYS A 378 -12.92 38.44 9.86
C LYS A 378 -13.08 37.30 8.86
N ARG A 379 -14.04 37.41 7.92
CA ARG A 379 -14.20 36.45 6.81
C ARG A 379 -12.95 36.40 5.93
N ARG A 380 -12.40 37.56 5.56
CA ARG A 380 -11.15 37.68 4.79
C ARG A 380 -9.96 37.04 5.49
N LYS A 381 -9.73 37.33 6.78
CA LYS A 381 -8.66 36.70 7.57
C LYS A 381 -8.79 35.18 7.62
N ARG A 382 -10.02 34.66 7.82
CA ARG A 382 -10.29 33.22 7.82
C ARG A 382 -10.04 32.58 6.45
N LEU A 383 -10.35 33.28 5.36
CA LEU A 383 -10.15 32.79 4.00
C LEU A 383 -8.66 32.78 3.63
N ILE A 384 -7.93 33.86 3.92
CA ILE A 384 -6.47 33.94 3.72
C ILE A 384 -5.79 32.81 4.50
N ALA A 385 -6.12 32.62 5.77
CA ALA A 385 -5.58 31.52 6.58
C ALA A 385 -5.91 30.12 6.00
N LYS A 386 -7.08 29.94 5.35
CA LYS A 386 -7.42 28.70 4.64
C LYS A 386 -6.57 28.51 3.38
N ILE A 387 -6.37 29.57 2.59
CA ILE A 387 -5.56 29.54 1.37
C ILE A 387 -4.10 29.26 1.72
N GLU A 388 -3.55 29.95 2.73
CA GLU A 388 -2.18 29.73 3.22
C GLU A 388 -2.00 28.28 3.69
N LYS A 389 -2.95 27.75 4.46
CA LYS A 389 -2.93 26.35 4.90
C LYS A 389 -2.97 25.37 3.72
N GLU A 390 -3.75 25.65 2.68
CA GLU A 390 -3.83 24.80 1.50
C GLU A 390 -2.57 24.91 0.62
N GLN A 391 -2.00 26.11 0.47
CA GLN A 391 -0.73 26.32 -0.21
C GLN A 391 0.42 25.62 0.54
N GLU A 392 0.42 25.67 1.86
CA GLU A 392 1.39 24.96 2.70
C GLU A 392 1.24 23.44 2.58
N ARG A 393 0.00 22.95 2.49
CA ARG A 393 -0.30 21.53 2.19
C ARG A 393 0.23 21.12 0.82
N ILE A 394 0.02 21.92 -0.21
CA ILE A 394 0.57 21.70 -1.56
C ILE A 394 2.10 21.72 -1.54
N ARG A 395 2.72 22.70 -0.87
CA ARG A 395 4.19 22.78 -0.71
C ARG A 395 4.75 21.56 0.00
N MET A 396 4.09 21.06 1.05
CA MET A 396 4.51 19.83 1.72
C MET A 396 4.43 18.62 0.78
N ILE A 397 3.33 18.47 0.04
CA ILE A 397 3.19 17.40 -0.96
C ILE A 397 4.30 17.50 -2.01
N MET A 398 4.57 18.70 -2.53
CA MET A 398 5.63 18.91 -3.52
C MET A 398 7.03 18.66 -2.95
N LYS A 399 7.30 19.06 -1.70
CA LYS A 399 8.58 18.77 -1.03
C LYS A 399 8.78 17.27 -0.79
N ILE A 400 7.74 16.55 -0.36
CA ILE A 400 7.77 15.09 -0.24
C ILE A 400 8.15 14.46 -1.59
N ASN A 401 7.50 14.91 -2.67
CA ASN A 401 7.79 14.44 -4.02
C ASN A 401 9.20 14.83 -4.50
N GLN A 402 9.74 15.99 -4.11
CA GLN A 402 11.12 16.40 -4.43
C GLN A 402 12.16 15.62 -3.61
N THR A 403 11.90 15.31 -2.35
CA THR A 403 12.79 14.43 -1.55
C THR A 403 12.80 12.99 -2.06
N ASP A 404 11.72 12.54 -2.70
CA ASP A 404 11.67 11.25 -3.38
C ASP A 404 12.37 11.31 -4.75
N ALA A 405 12.24 12.40 -5.50
CA ALA A 405 12.88 12.57 -6.80
C ALA A 405 14.39 12.88 -6.75
N SER A 406 14.90 13.39 -5.62
CA SER A 406 16.34 13.66 -5.40
C SER A 406 17.09 12.52 -4.70
N ARG A 407 16.39 11.43 -4.35
CA ARG A 407 16.99 10.19 -3.83
C ARG A 407 17.15 9.09 -4.89
N VAL A 408 16.84 9.41 -6.14
CA VAL A 408 17.22 8.65 -7.35
C VAL A 408 18.28 9.46 -8.06
#